data_AF-A0A2D2M918-F1
#
_entry.id   AF-A0A2D2M918-F1
#
_cell.length_a   1.000
_cell.length_b   1.000
_cell.length_c   1.000
_cell.angle_alpha   90.00
_cell.angle_beta   90.00
_cell.angle_gamma   90.00
#
_symmetry.space_group_name_H-M   'P 1'
#
loop_
_entity.id
_entity.type
_entity.pdbx_description
1 polymer ?
#
loop_
_entity_poly.entity_id
_entity_poly.type
_entity_poly.pdbx_seq_one_letter_code
_entity_poly.pdbx_strand_id
1 'polypeptide(L)'
;MKPPAPEQMALFAQPEPVRAALAARPLVLHAPPPSRPGPKRIDWFRVITMVLRGGYSIQSAADAIDVARTTLIGWKQGAEPRYSEGERLVLLWCKITEQDRSKLPMVAVGDWWAYHAK
;
A
#
# COMPACT_ATOMS: atom_id res chain seq x y z
N MET A 1 31.72 40.25 -61.68
CA MET A 1 31.56 39.52 -60.40
C MET A 1 30.12 39.02 -60.32
N LYS A 2 29.94 37.69 -60.41
CA LYS A 2 28.65 36.99 -60.32
C LYS A 2 28.26 36.87 -58.83
N PRO A 3 26.97 37.02 -58.48
CA PRO A 3 26.40 36.91 -57.12
C PRO A 3 26.11 35.42 -56.80
N PRO A 4 25.19 35.02 -55.91
CA PRO A 4 24.73 35.48 -54.58
C PRO A 4 24.98 34.37 -53.51
N ALA A 5 24.63 34.61 -52.23
CA ALA A 5 24.42 33.50 -51.29
C ALA A 5 23.18 32.68 -51.71
N PRO A 6 23.25 31.34 -51.60
CA PRO A 6 22.32 30.73 -50.67
C PRO A 6 22.98 29.67 -49.79
N GLU A 7 22.55 29.75 -48.53
CA GLU A 7 22.47 28.70 -47.53
C GLU A 7 21.98 27.36 -48.13
N GLN A 8 22.41 26.26 -47.50
CA GLN A 8 22.02 24.85 -47.69
C GLN A 8 23.03 23.95 -48.42
N MET A 9 23.37 22.85 -47.74
CA MET A 9 23.99 21.59 -48.18
C MET A 9 25.38 21.29 -47.58
N ALA A 10 25.39 20.67 -46.40
CA ALA A 10 26.16 19.46 -46.07
C ALA A 10 26.20 19.23 -44.54
N LEU A 11 25.05 18.93 -43.91
CA LEU A 11 25.02 18.43 -42.52
C LEU A 11 24.60 16.95 -42.44
N PHE A 12 24.69 16.23 -43.56
CA PHE A 12 24.47 14.78 -43.57
C PHE A 12 25.80 14.07 -43.77
N ALA A 13 26.54 13.90 -42.67
CA ALA A 13 27.67 12.99 -42.63
C ALA A 13 27.72 12.27 -41.27
N GLN A 14 27.47 10.97 -41.34
CA GLN A 14 27.77 9.88 -40.39
C GLN A 14 26.72 9.55 -39.30
N PRO A 15 26.07 8.36 -39.39
CA PRO A 15 25.26 7.81 -38.31
C PRO A 15 26.15 7.17 -37.22
N GLU A 16 25.96 7.58 -35.97
CA GLU A 16 26.53 6.91 -34.81
C GLU A 16 25.94 5.49 -34.70
N PRO A 17 26.76 4.44 -34.51
CA PRO A 17 26.23 3.11 -34.27
C PRO A 17 25.55 3.08 -32.90
N VAL A 18 24.22 2.92 -32.91
CA VAL A 18 23.41 2.57 -31.74
C VAL A 18 23.97 1.27 -31.16
N ARG A 19 24.91 1.39 -30.22
CA ARG A 19 25.32 0.28 -29.37
C ARG A 19 24.25 0.11 -28.31
N ALA A 20 23.24 -0.68 -28.66
CA ALA A 20 22.28 -1.25 -27.73
C ALA A 20 23.01 -2.15 -26.73
N ALA A 21 23.59 -1.53 -25.71
CA ALA A 21 24.00 -2.23 -24.50
C ALA A 21 22.72 -2.55 -23.72
N LEU A 22 22.12 -3.71 -24.01
CA LEU A 22 21.23 -4.42 -23.10
C LEU A 22 22.07 -4.82 -21.88
N ALA A 23 22.39 -3.84 -21.04
CA ALA A 23 22.81 -4.11 -19.68
C ALA A 23 21.62 -4.78 -18.99
N ALA A 24 21.75 -6.07 -18.73
CA ALA A 24 20.85 -6.81 -17.87
C ALA A 24 20.75 -6.06 -16.54
N ARG A 25 19.72 -5.23 -16.39
CA ARG A 25 19.40 -4.58 -15.13
C ARG A 25 19.13 -5.73 -14.15
N PRO A 26 19.93 -5.88 -13.08
CA PRO A 26 19.57 -6.82 -12.04
C PRO A 26 18.18 -6.43 -11.57
N LEU A 27 17.24 -7.37 -11.60
CA LEU A 27 16.02 -7.24 -10.80
C LEU A 27 16.51 -7.17 -9.36
N VAL A 28 16.71 -5.95 -8.85
CA VAL A 28 16.81 -5.71 -7.42
C VAL A 28 15.46 -6.17 -6.89
N LEU A 29 15.41 -7.40 -6.40
CA LEU A 29 14.40 -7.84 -5.46
C LEU A 29 14.41 -6.78 -4.37
N HIS A 30 13.46 -5.85 -4.44
CA HIS A 30 13.28 -4.84 -3.43
C HIS A 30 12.95 -5.61 -2.16
N ALA A 31 13.97 -5.86 -1.34
CA ALA A 31 13.76 -6.28 0.02
C ALA A 31 12.75 -5.28 0.60
N PRO A 32 11.67 -5.74 1.24
CA PRO A 32 10.71 -4.82 1.84
C PRO A 32 11.51 -3.82 2.70
N PRO A 33 11.23 -2.52 2.59
CA PRO A 33 12.02 -1.52 3.29
C PRO A 33 12.13 -1.92 4.76
N PRO A 34 13.32 -1.81 5.38
CA PRO A 34 13.47 -2.11 6.79
C PRO A 34 12.45 -1.26 7.54
N SER A 35 11.55 -1.92 8.27
CA SER A 35 10.46 -1.25 9.00
C SER A 35 11.07 -0.11 9.80
N ARG A 36 10.81 1.13 9.37
CA ARG A 36 11.41 2.29 10.02
C ARG A 36 10.96 2.26 11.48
N PRO A 37 11.87 2.39 12.47
CA PRO A 37 11.49 2.52 13.86
C PRO A 37 10.75 3.84 14.04
N GLY A 38 9.45 3.80 13.79
CA GLY A 38 8.51 4.89 13.96
C GLY A 38 7.38 4.46 14.90
N PRO A 39 6.49 5.38 15.25
CA PRO A 39 5.31 5.04 16.04
C PRO A 39 4.54 3.90 15.36
N LYS A 40 4.23 2.87 16.16
CA LYS A 40 3.42 1.73 15.72
C LYS A 40 1.96 2.08 15.95
N ARG A 41 1.11 1.84 14.94
CA ARG A 41 -0.35 1.95 15.06
C ARG A 41 -0.98 0.58 14.86
N ILE A 42 -2.22 0.44 15.30
CA ILE A 42 -3.01 -0.76 15.06
C ILE A 42 -3.27 -0.86 13.55
N ASP A 43 -3.01 -2.03 12.99
CA ASP A 43 -3.32 -2.36 11.60
C ASP A 43 -4.79 -2.81 11.53
N TRP A 44 -5.69 -1.83 11.38
CA TRP A 44 -7.13 -2.06 11.34
C TRP A 44 -7.54 -2.95 10.17
N PHE A 45 -6.88 -2.84 9.01
CA PHE A 45 -7.14 -3.72 7.87
C PHE A 45 -6.90 -5.18 8.23
N ARG A 46 -5.77 -5.47 8.88
CA ARG A 46 -5.41 -6.84 9.27
C ARG A 46 -6.28 -7.36 10.40
N VAL A 47 -6.65 -6.51 11.37
CA VAL A 47 -7.63 -6.85 12.41
C VAL A 47 -8.96 -7.27 11.78
N ILE A 48 -9.52 -6.44 10.90
CA ILE A 48 -10.79 -6.74 10.21
C ILE A 48 -10.66 -8.01 9.37
N THR A 49 -9.56 -8.17 8.62
CA THR A 49 -9.33 -9.36 7.81
C THR A 49 -9.27 -10.64 8.64
N MET A 50 -8.67 -10.60 9.82
CA MET A 50 -8.65 -11.75 10.74
C MET A 50 -10.04 -12.06 11.29
N VAL A 51 -10.82 -11.05 11.67
CA VAL A 51 -12.23 -11.23 12.08
C VAL A 51 -13.03 -11.93 10.98
N LEU A 52 -12.89 -11.48 9.72
CA LEU A 52 -13.60 -12.06 8.58
C LEU A 52 -13.14 -13.50 8.29
N ARG A 53 -11.84 -13.79 8.44
CA ARG A 53 -11.31 -15.15 8.29
C ARG A 53 -11.74 -16.09 9.41
N GLY A 54 -12.14 -15.55 10.57
CA GLY A 54 -12.77 -16.29 11.67
C GLY A 54 -14.21 -16.73 11.41
N GLY A 55 -14.72 -16.58 10.18
CA GLY A 55 -16.06 -17.02 9.78
C GLY A 55 -17.13 -15.92 9.83
N TYR A 56 -16.76 -14.69 10.18
CA TYR A 56 -17.69 -13.56 10.17
C TYR A 56 -17.84 -12.99 8.75
N SER A 57 -19.07 -12.76 8.32
CA SER A 57 -19.32 -11.91 7.16
C SER A 57 -19.07 -10.43 7.53
N ILE A 58 -18.84 -9.57 6.54
CA ILE A 58 -18.73 -8.11 6.78
C ILE A 58 -19.97 -7.57 7.49
N GLN A 59 -21.16 -8.05 7.11
CA GLN A 59 -22.40 -7.59 7.73
C GLN A 59 -22.51 -8.05 9.18
N SER A 60 -22.17 -9.32 9.46
CA SER A 60 -22.20 -9.89 10.82
C SER A 60 -21.16 -9.25 11.74
N ALA A 61 -19.97 -8.94 11.22
CA ALA A 61 -18.94 -8.24 11.99
C ALA A 61 -19.35 -6.81 12.32
N ALA A 62 -19.98 -6.10 11.37
CA ALA A 62 -20.48 -4.74 11.58
C ALA A 62 -21.62 -4.70 12.61
N ASP A 63 -22.54 -5.66 12.55
CA ASP A 63 -23.62 -5.84 13.53
C ASP A 63 -23.07 -6.12 14.93
N ALA A 64 -22.07 -7.01 15.05
CA ALA A 64 -21.47 -7.37 16.33
C ALA A 64 -20.74 -6.21 17.04
N ILE A 65 -20.33 -5.17 16.31
CA ILE A 65 -19.69 -3.97 16.88
C ILE A 65 -20.59 -2.74 16.84
N ASP A 66 -21.85 -2.91 16.41
CA ASP A 66 -22.87 -1.86 16.32
C ASP A 66 -22.44 -0.69 15.41
N VAL A 67 -22.06 -1.00 14.17
CA VAL A 67 -21.70 0.00 13.15
C VAL A 67 -22.33 -0.33 11.80
N ALA A 68 -22.44 0.67 10.92
CA ALA A 68 -22.92 0.45 9.57
C ALA A 68 -21.92 -0.41 8.75
N ARG A 69 -22.44 -1.28 7.89
CA ARG A 69 -21.63 -2.13 6.98
C ARG A 69 -20.64 -1.30 6.15
N THR A 70 -21.09 -0.14 5.64
CA THR A 70 -20.29 0.79 4.85
C THR A 70 -19.12 1.37 5.63
N THR A 71 -19.31 1.64 6.93
CA THR A 71 -18.26 2.10 7.84
C THR A 71 -17.15 1.06 7.97
N LEU A 72 -17.51 -0.21 8.20
CA LEU A 72 -16.53 -1.30 8.29
C LEU A 72 -15.76 -1.52 6.98
N ILE A 73 -16.42 -1.34 5.83
CA ILE A 73 -15.78 -1.36 4.51
C ILE A 73 -14.77 -0.21 4.37
N GLY A 74 -15.14 1.00 4.80
CA GLY A 74 -14.24 2.15 4.82
C GLY A 74 -13.00 1.90 5.66
N TRP A 75 -13.16 1.32 6.86
CA TRP A 75 -12.01 0.97 7.70
C TRP A 75 -11.10 -0.09 7.07
N LYS A 76 -11.69 -1.07 6.40
CA LYS A 76 -10.93 -2.05 5.60
C LYS A 76 -10.18 -1.39 4.43
N GLN A 77 -10.64 -0.26 3.91
CA GLN A 77 -9.95 0.49 2.86
C GLN A 77 -8.88 1.46 3.39
N GLY A 78 -8.74 1.55 4.72
CA GLY A 78 -7.68 2.31 5.36
C GLY A 78 -8.16 3.51 6.18
N ALA A 79 -9.46 3.67 6.39
CA ALA A 79 -9.96 4.63 7.36
C ALA A 79 -9.73 4.15 8.81
N GLU A 80 -9.48 5.09 9.72
CA GLU A 80 -9.26 4.78 11.13
C GLU A 80 -10.60 4.86 11.90
N PRO A 81 -11.00 3.83 12.66
CA PRO A 81 -12.18 3.90 13.52
C PRO A 81 -11.98 4.91 14.65
N ARG A 82 -13.10 5.47 15.17
CA ARG A 82 -13.02 6.26 16.41
C ARG A 82 -12.69 5.35 17.59
N TYR A 83 -12.18 5.92 18.67
CA TYR A 83 -11.74 5.19 19.86
C TYR A 83 -12.75 4.13 20.33
N SER A 84 -14.01 4.53 20.58
CA SER A 84 -15.05 3.62 21.08
C SER A 84 -15.40 2.49 20.10
N GLU A 85 -15.45 2.77 18.82
CA GLU A 85 -15.77 1.77 17.79
C GLU A 85 -14.59 0.82 17.56
N GLY A 86 -13.38 1.36 17.54
CA GLY A 86 -12.13 0.61 17.44
C GLY A 86 -11.96 -0.35 18.63
N GLU A 87 -12.33 0.09 19.84
CA GLU A 87 -12.29 -0.76 21.04
C GLU A 87 -13.23 -1.97 20.91
N ARG A 88 -14.47 -1.77 20.43
CA ARG A 88 -15.42 -2.87 20.17
C ARG A 88 -14.88 -3.86 19.14
N LEU A 89 -14.25 -3.35 18.08
CA LEU A 89 -13.61 -4.18 17.06
C LEU A 89 -12.42 -4.98 17.62
N VAL A 90 -11.61 -4.38 18.47
CA VAL A 90 -10.52 -5.09 19.17
C VAL A 90 -11.08 -6.19 20.05
N LEU A 91 -12.13 -5.93 20.83
CA LEU A 91 -12.75 -6.93 21.69
C LEU A 91 -13.32 -8.11 20.88
N LEU A 92 -13.97 -7.82 19.75
CA LEU A 92 -14.45 -8.84 18.82
C LEU A 92 -13.28 -9.69 18.28
N TRP A 93 -12.18 -9.04 17.88
CA TRP A 93 -10.98 -9.73 17.42
C TRP A 93 -10.35 -10.62 18.50
N CYS A 94 -10.21 -10.12 19.73
CA CYS A 94 -9.71 -10.91 20.87
C CYS A 94 -10.59 -12.13 21.12
N LYS A 95 -11.92 -11.97 21.06
CA LYS A 95 -12.89 -13.06 21.22
C LYS A 95 -12.76 -14.13 20.13
N ILE A 96 -12.56 -13.73 18.88
CA ILE A 96 -12.49 -14.65 17.73
C ILE A 96 -11.14 -15.38 17.66
N THR A 97 -10.06 -14.66 17.97
CA THR A 97 -8.70 -15.21 17.86
C THR A 97 -8.19 -15.83 19.16
N GLU A 98 -8.94 -15.68 20.26
CA GLU A 98 -8.55 -16.09 21.62
C GLU A 98 -7.20 -15.48 22.04
N GLN A 99 -6.84 -14.34 21.46
CA GLN A 99 -5.60 -13.62 21.75
C GLN A 99 -5.87 -12.35 22.56
N ASP A 100 -4.86 -11.95 23.32
CA ASP A 100 -4.87 -10.68 24.03
C ASP A 100 -4.64 -9.49 23.09
N ARG A 101 -5.12 -8.30 23.51
CA ARG A 101 -4.92 -7.03 22.80
C ARG A 101 -3.44 -6.71 22.53
N SER A 102 -2.51 -7.20 23.35
CA SER A 102 -1.06 -7.03 23.13
C SER A 102 -0.54 -7.75 21.89
N LYS A 103 -1.31 -8.70 21.34
CA LYS A 103 -1.00 -9.41 20.08
C LYS A 103 -1.68 -8.77 18.88
N LEU A 104 -2.31 -7.60 19.03
CA LEU A 104 -2.94 -6.92 17.91
C LEU A 104 -1.94 -6.69 16.78
N PRO A 105 -2.38 -6.89 15.53
CA PRO A 105 -1.62 -6.49 14.36
C PRO A 105 -1.20 -5.01 14.48
N MET A 106 0.10 -4.75 14.41
CA MET A 106 0.67 -3.40 14.42
C MET A 106 1.41 -3.15 13.13
N VAL A 107 1.28 -1.93 12.61
CA VAL A 107 1.97 -1.44 11.42
C VAL A 107 2.70 -0.14 11.74
N ALA A 108 3.88 0.04 11.17
CA ALA A 108 4.58 1.33 11.27
C ALA A 108 3.79 2.36 10.44
N VAL A 109 3.62 3.58 10.98
CA VAL A 109 2.86 4.65 10.30
C VAL A 109 3.36 4.90 8.87
N GLY A 110 4.67 4.76 8.64
CA GLY A 110 5.29 4.95 7.33
C GLY A 110 5.09 3.81 6.33
N ASP A 111 4.55 2.66 6.74
CA ASP A 111 4.33 1.47 5.90
C ASP A 111 2.86 1.26 5.51
N TRP A 112 1.93 2.10 6.02
CA TRP A 112 0.49 2.00 5.72
C TRP A 112 0.16 2.12 4.23
N TRP A 113 0.85 3.02 3.52
CA TRP A 113 0.64 3.24 2.08
C TRP A 113 1.04 2.04 1.21
N ALA A 114 2.00 1.23 1.67
CA ALA A 114 2.52 0.09 0.91
C ALA A 114 1.47 -1.03 0.73
N TYR A 115 0.45 -1.09 1.59
CA TYR A 115 -0.61 -2.11 1.54
C TYR A 115 -1.82 -1.69 0.69
N HIS A 116 -2.05 -0.38 0.50
CA HIS A 116 -3.27 0.14 -0.12
C HIS A 116 -3.06 0.73 -1.53
N ALA A 117 -1.83 0.86 -2.00
CA ALA A 117 -1.50 1.44 -3.31
C ALA A 117 -1.52 0.45 -4.49
N LYS A 118 -2.10 -0.75 -4.32
CA LYS A 118 -2.00 -1.84 -5.31
C LYS A 118 -3.36 -2.34 -5.79
#